data_AF-A0A3C0AA17-F1
#
_entry.id   AF-A0A3C0AA17-F1
#
_cell.length_a   1.000
_cell.length_b   1.000
_cell.length_c   1.000
_cell.angle_alpha   90.00
_cell.angle_beta   90.00
_cell.angle_gamma   90.00
#
_symmetry.space_group_name_H-M   'P 1'
#
loop_
_entity.id
_entity.type
_entity.pdbx_description
1 polymer ?
#
loop_
_entity_poly.entity_id
_entity_poly.type
_entity_poly.pdbx_seq_one_letter_code
_entity_poly.pdbx_strand_id
1 'polypeptide(L)'
;SSVSLYEKALQQRDLDYYLVGGRAFYAQQEIYDLSNLCQYLDSSDDELSLLGLLRSPFFSLSDDTIYAITRHAESLTAAMQIPPPDDVRPEQKRQVLYAQTVLQELRAKKDRLSLVELLNLALERTGYDAALLNEFLG
;
A
#
# COMPACT_ATOMS: atom_id res chain seq x y z
N SER A 1 -6.55 13.08 -28.46
CA SER A 1 -5.08 13.15 -28.28
C SER A 1 -4.39 12.17 -29.20
N SER A 2 -3.31 12.59 -29.88
CA SER A 2 -2.55 11.84 -30.89
C SER A 2 -1.60 10.77 -30.33
N VAL A 3 -1.67 10.55 -29.02
CA VAL A 3 -0.73 9.73 -28.24
C VAL A 3 -0.69 8.27 -28.71
N SER A 4 -1.86 7.69 -28.99
CA SER A 4 -1.99 6.32 -29.51
C SER A 4 -1.36 6.10 -30.89
N LEU A 5 -1.18 7.18 -31.68
CA LEU A 5 -0.49 7.12 -32.96
C LEU A 5 1.03 7.03 -32.78
N TYR A 6 1.56 7.74 -31.77
CA TYR A 6 2.98 7.73 -31.44
C TYR A 6 3.40 6.44 -30.73
N GLU A 7 2.57 5.89 -29.84
CA GLU A 7 2.81 4.58 -29.21
C GLU A 7 2.96 3.47 -30.26
N LYS A 8 2.00 3.37 -31.20
CA LYS A 8 2.05 2.36 -32.27
C LYS A 8 3.29 2.54 -33.17
N ALA A 9 3.67 3.78 -33.46
CA ALA A 9 4.84 4.06 -34.28
C ALA A 9 6.17 3.71 -33.58
N LEU A 10 6.23 3.86 -32.25
CA LEU A 10 7.41 3.52 -31.44
C LEU A 10 7.52 2.00 -31.21
N GLN A 11 6.40 1.32 -30.94
CA GLN A 11 6.33 -0.14 -30.86
C GLN A 11 6.77 -0.82 -32.17
N GLN A 12 6.34 -0.31 -33.32
CA GLN A 12 6.73 -0.85 -34.64
C GLN A 12 8.23 -0.70 -34.93
N ARG A 13 8.97 0.05 -34.13
CA ARG A 13 10.38 0.36 -34.30
C ARG A 13 11.26 -0.23 -33.19
N ASP A 14 10.69 -1.05 -32.29
CA ASP A 14 11.37 -1.58 -31.09
C ASP A 14 12.11 -0.48 -30.30
N LEU A 15 11.52 0.71 -30.22
CA LEU A 15 12.08 1.83 -29.45
C LEU A 15 11.43 1.87 -28.07
N ASP A 16 12.27 1.84 -27.02
CA ASP A 16 11.81 2.02 -25.65
C ASP A 16 11.11 3.39 -25.50
N TYR A 17 9.90 3.38 -24.96
CA TYR A 17 9.13 4.58 -24.67
C TYR A 17 8.41 4.46 -23.33
N TYR A 18 8.22 5.60 -22.65
CA TYR A 18 7.42 5.67 -21.44
C TYR A 18 6.40 6.81 -21.59
N LEU A 19 5.15 6.53 -21.25
CA LEU A 19 4.07 7.52 -21.26
C LEU A 19 4.06 8.26 -19.93
N VAL A 20 4.45 9.54 -19.97
CA VAL A 20 4.12 10.47 -18.90
C VAL A 20 2.61 10.76 -19.03
N GLY A 21 1.79 10.02 -18.29
CA GLY A 21 0.32 10.21 -18.27
C GLY A 21 -0.53 8.99 -18.65
N GLY A 22 0.08 7.83 -18.93
CA GLY A 22 -0.64 6.55 -19.04
C GLY A 22 -1.04 5.95 -17.69
N ARG A 23 -1.42 6.78 -16.71
CA ARG A 23 -1.70 6.42 -15.29
C ARG A 23 -3.15 6.62 -14.86
N ALA A 24 -4.06 7.00 -15.76
CA ALA A 24 -5.39 7.44 -15.37
C ALA A 24 -6.32 6.31 -14.85
N PHE A 25 -6.01 5.03 -15.07
CA PHE A 25 -6.91 3.94 -14.66
C PHE A 25 -6.81 3.62 -13.16
N TYR A 26 -5.60 3.63 -12.57
CA TYR A 26 -5.36 3.34 -11.15
C TYR A 26 -5.05 4.58 -10.30
N ALA A 27 -4.86 5.75 -10.91
CA ALA A 27 -4.61 7.00 -10.19
C ALA A 27 -5.69 7.31 -9.12
N GLN A 28 -6.92 6.79 -9.22
CA GLN A 28 -7.87 6.94 -8.12
C GLN A 28 -7.52 6.05 -6.93
N GLN A 29 -7.24 4.76 -7.17
CA GLN A 29 -6.93 3.81 -6.09
C GLN A 29 -5.62 4.18 -5.39
N GLU A 30 -4.58 4.53 -6.15
CA GLU A 30 -3.29 4.98 -5.59
C GLU A 30 -3.44 6.22 -4.69
N ILE A 31 -4.32 7.16 -5.08
CA ILE A 31 -4.61 8.35 -4.28
C ILE A 31 -5.36 7.98 -3.00
N TYR A 32 -6.30 7.04 -3.05
CA TYR A 32 -6.95 6.55 -1.83
C TYR A 32 -5.97 5.83 -0.90
N ASP A 33 -5.06 5.02 -1.43
CA ASP A 33 -4.08 4.30 -0.63
C ASP A 33 -3.13 5.27 0.10
N LEU A 34 -2.60 6.28 -0.61
CA LEU A 34 -1.78 7.33 -0.01
C LEU A 34 -2.58 8.20 0.97
N SER A 35 -3.84 8.50 0.66
CA SER A 35 -4.72 9.27 1.56
C SER A 35 -5.00 8.50 2.84
N ASN A 36 -5.25 7.20 2.76
CA ASN A 36 -5.45 6.32 3.91
C ASN A 36 -4.17 6.24 4.76
N LEU A 37 -2.99 6.18 4.13
CA LEU A 37 -1.72 6.26 4.85
C LEU A 37 -1.60 7.58 5.62
N CYS A 38 -1.86 8.71 4.97
CA CYS A 38 -1.82 10.03 5.59
C CYS A 38 -2.80 10.14 6.77
N GLN A 39 -4.04 9.71 6.58
CA GLN A 39 -5.09 9.76 7.61
C GLN A 39 -4.76 8.86 8.80
N TYR A 40 -4.27 7.64 8.55
CA TYR A 40 -3.84 6.73 9.61
C TYR A 40 -2.64 7.28 10.40
N LEU A 41 -1.66 7.88 9.72
CA LEU A 41 -0.55 8.55 10.40
C LEU A 41 -1.03 9.76 11.19
N ASP A 42 -2.01 10.52 10.68
CA ASP A 42 -2.58 11.65 11.39
C ASP A 42 -3.30 11.22 12.68
N SER A 43 -4.18 10.21 12.57
CA SER A 43 -4.97 9.63 13.66
C SER A 43 -4.83 8.12 13.70
N SER A 44 -4.14 7.59 14.73
CA SER A 44 -3.95 6.14 14.87
C SER A 44 -5.21 5.34 15.22
N ASP A 45 -6.28 6.04 15.58
CA ASP A 45 -7.58 5.43 15.93
C ASP A 45 -8.52 5.36 14.71
N ASP A 46 -8.08 5.86 13.55
CA ASP A 46 -8.82 5.72 12.29
C ASP A 46 -8.67 4.31 11.72
N GLU A 47 -9.56 3.42 12.16
CA GLU A 47 -9.63 2.02 11.72
C GLU A 47 -10.02 1.87 10.25
N LEU A 48 -10.73 2.84 9.65
CA LEU A 48 -11.12 2.77 8.24
C LEU A 48 -9.91 3.01 7.34
N SER A 49 -9.12 4.03 7.67
CA SER A 49 -7.86 4.31 6.99
C SER A 49 -6.87 3.16 7.18
N LEU A 50 -6.77 2.60 8.39
CA LEU A 50 -5.95 1.40 8.64
C LEU A 50 -6.42 0.20 7.80
N LEU A 51 -7.72 -0.08 7.77
CA LEU A 51 -8.29 -1.17 6.97
C LEU A 51 -7.96 -1.01 5.48
N GLY A 52 -8.17 0.19 4.92
CA GLY A 52 -7.84 0.48 3.53
C GLY A 52 -6.35 0.29 3.25
N LEU A 53 -5.50 0.77 4.14
CA LEU A 53 -4.05 0.64 4.02
C LEU A 53 -3.59 -0.83 4.07
N LEU A 54 -4.12 -1.63 4.99
CA LEU A 54 -3.78 -3.05 5.11
C LEU A 54 -4.19 -3.88 3.89
N ARG A 55 -5.31 -3.54 3.25
CA ARG A 55 -5.80 -4.19 2.03
C ARG A 55 -5.06 -3.74 0.77
N SER A 56 -4.56 -2.51 0.77
CA SER A 56 -3.87 -1.92 -0.38
C SER A 56 -2.58 -2.67 -0.73
N PRO A 57 -1.99 -2.43 -1.93
CA PRO A 57 -0.69 -2.98 -2.29
C PRO A 57 0.47 -2.64 -1.33
N PHE A 58 0.28 -1.73 -0.36
CA PHE A 58 1.27 -1.53 0.71
C PHE A 58 1.51 -2.82 1.52
N PHE A 59 0.47 -3.60 1.77
CA PHE A 59 0.55 -4.79 2.64
C PHE A 59 -0.20 -6.02 2.12
N SER A 60 -1.15 -5.85 1.21
CA SER A 60 -1.91 -6.93 0.53
C SER A 60 -2.49 -7.98 1.47
N LEU A 61 -3.02 -7.55 2.62
CA LEU A 61 -3.71 -8.44 3.55
C LEU A 61 -5.10 -8.80 3.00
N SER A 62 -5.41 -10.09 2.99
CA SER A 62 -6.73 -10.57 2.59
C SER A 62 -7.77 -10.33 3.69
N ASP A 63 -9.04 -10.17 3.30
CA ASP A 63 -10.16 -9.97 4.21
C ASP A 63 -10.25 -11.05 5.30
N ASP A 64 -10.01 -12.32 4.91
CA ASP A 64 -9.95 -13.45 5.86
C ASP A 64 -8.87 -13.25 6.94
N THR A 65 -7.70 -12.71 6.56
CA THR A 65 -6.60 -12.42 7.49
C THR A 65 -6.99 -11.28 8.42
N ILE A 66 -7.54 -10.19 7.87
CA ILE A 66 -7.96 -9.02 8.64
C ILE A 66 -9.04 -9.41 9.64
N TYR A 67 -10.00 -10.22 9.23
CA TYR A 67 -11.00 -10.78 10.12
C TYR A 67 -10.38 -11.66 11.21
N ALA A 68 -9.45 -12.56 10.83
CA ALA A 68 -8.79 -13.48 11.77
C ALA A 68 -7.95 -12.75 12.83
N ILE A 69 -7.23 -11.68 12.48
CA ILE A 69 -6.47 -10.89 13.46
C ILE A 69 -7.39 -10.05 14.34
N THR A 70 -8.50 -9.54 13.81
CA THR A 70 -9.40 -8.62 14.52
C THR A 70 -10.31 -9.35 15.50
N ARG A 71 -10.77 -10.58 15.20
CA ARG A 71 -11.71 -11.32 16.06
C ARG A 71 -11.17 -11.64 17.46
N HIS A 72 -9.86 -11.55 17.66
CA HIS A 72 -9.17 -11.81 18.93
C HIS A 72 -8.69 -10.53 19.63
N ALA A 73 -9.07 -9.37 19.12
CA ALA A 73 -8.72 -8.06 19.65
C ALA A 73 -9.96 -7.18 19.80
N GLU A 74 -9.85 -6.10 20.57
CA GLU A 74 -10.95 -5.14 20.75
C GLU A 74 -11.19 -4.27 19.50
N SER A 75 -10.16 -4.10 18.67
CA SER A 75 -10.17 -3.30 17.45
C SER A 75 -9.10 -3.75 16.46
N LEU A 76 -9.19 -3.29 15.21
CA LEU A 76 -8.13 -3.53 14.22
C LEU A 76 -6.80 -2.89 14.65
N THR A 77 -6.84 -1.69 15.23
CA THR A 77 -5.64 -1.02 15.76
C THR A 77 -4.99 -1.84 16.86
N ALA A 78 -5.77 -2.43 17.78
CA ALA A 78 -5.25 -3.31 18.82
C ALA A 78 -4.68 -4.61 18.25
N ALA A 79 -5.32 -5.21 17.24
CA ALA A 79 -4.82 -6.39 16.55
C ALA A 79 -3.43 -6.17 15.93
N MET A 80 -3.16 -4.97 15.42
CA MET A 80 -1.86 -4.59 14.87
C MET A 80 -0.77 -4.34 15.93
N GLN A 81 -1.04 -4.54 17.22
CA GLN A 81 -0.03 -4.46 18.29
C GLN A 81 0.30 -5.81 18.93
N ILE A 82 -0.33 -6.91 18.46
CA ILE A 82 -0.14 -8.26 19.00
C ILE A 82 0.26 -9.25 17.90
N PRO A 83 0.91 -10.38 18.23
CA PRO A 83 1.26 -11.38 17.22
C PRO A 83 0.02 -11.94 16.50
N PRO A 84 0.10 -12.20 15.17
CA PRO A 84 -1.01 -12.81 14.44
C PRO A 84 -1.31 -14.22 14.98
N PRO A 85 -2.59 -14.62 15.05
CA PRO A 85 -3.00 -15.90 15.61
C PRO A 85 -2.56 -17.07 14.73
N ASP A 86 -2.56 -18.27 15.31
CA ASP A 86 -1.95 -19.43 14.66
C ASP A 86 -2.64 -19.89 13.38
N ASP A 87 -3.92 -19.58 13.22
CA ASP A 87 -4.74 -20.00 12.09
C ASP A 87 -4.63 -19.09 10.85
N VAL A 88 -3.86 -17.99 10.93
CA VAL A 88 -3.51 -17.20 9.74
C VAL A 88 -2.48 -17.96 8.89
N ARG A 89 -2.67 -17.94 7.56
CA ARG A 89 -1.75 -18.58 6.61
C ARG A 89 -0.32 -18.05 6.77
N PRO A 90 0.74 -18.88 6.63
CA PRO A 90 2.12 -18.45 6.86
C PRO A 90 2.58 -17.22 6.06
N GLU A 91 2.13 -17.09 4.81
CA GLU A 91 2.41 -15.90 3.97
C GLU A 91 1.79 -14.64 4.56
N GLN A 92 0.50 -14.71 4.90
CA GLN A 92 -0.23 -13.59 5.49
C GLN A 92 0.28 -13.24 6.89
N LYS A 93 0.77 -14.22 7.68
CA LYS A 93 1.47 -13.94 8.94
C LYS A 93 2.70 -13.07 8.73
N ARG A 94 3.52 -13.37 7.70
CA ARG A 94 4.68 -12.55 7.36
C ARG A 94 4.26 -11.13 6.98
N GLN A 95 3.22 -10.99 6.16
CA GLN A 95 2.70 -9.69 5.76
C GLN A 95 2.14 -8.88 6.95
N VAL A 96 1.45 -9.54 7.89
CA VAL A 96 0.97 -8.87 9.13
C VAL A 96 2.15 -8.37 9.95
N LEU A 97 3.13 -9.23 10.26
CA LEU A 97 4.32 -8.83 11.02
C LEU A 97 5.11 -7.71 10.32
N TYR A 98 5.16 -7.77 8.99
CA TYR A 98 5.76 -6.72 8.18
C TYR A 98 5.02 -5.40 8.31
N ALA A 99 3.68 -5.42 8.17
CA ALA A 99 2.83 -4.25 8.35
C ALA A 99 2.99 -3.64 9.75
N GLN A 100 3.00 -4.46 10.80
CA GLN A 100 3.24 -4.01 12.17
C GLN A 100 4.56 -3.27 12.29
N THR A 101 5.64 -3.84 11.74
CA THR A 101 6.99 -3.25 11.77
C THR A 101 7.04 -1.90 11.04
N VAL A 102 6.52 -1.85 9.80
CA VAL A 102 6.55 -0.64 8.97
C VAL A 102 5.69 0.46 9.57
N LEU A 103 4.47 0.15 10.01
CA LEU A 103 3.57 1.14 10.61
C LEU A 103 4.14 1.70 11.92
N GLN A 104 4.78 0.87 12.74
CA GLN A 104 5.50 1.35 13.93
C GLN A 104 6.67 2.26 13.57
N GLU A 105 7.47 1.93 12.55
CA GLU A 105 8.58 2.77 12.07
C GLU A 105 8.07 4.14 11.58
N LEU A 106 7.03 4.15 10.74
CA LEU A 106 6.46 5.38 10.18
C LEU A 106 5.90 6.28 11.28
N ARG A 107 5.15 5.71 12.25
CA ARG A 107 4.62 6.47 13.38
C ARG A 107 5.72 7.06 14.25
N ALA A 108 6.78 6.32 14.53
CA ALA A 108 7.91 6.80 15.32
C ALA A 108 8.67 7.96 14.65
N LYS A 109 8.57 8.09 13.32
CA LYS A 109 9.24 9.12 12.53
C LYS A 109 8.33 10.28 12.14
N LYS A 110 7.00 10.16 12.33
CA LYS A 110 6.00 11.17 11.92
C LYS A 110 6.35 12.59 12.38
N ASP A 111 6.76 12.74 13.63
CA ASP A 111 7.03 14.06 14.23
C ASP A 111 8.42 14.62 13.89
N ARG A 112 9.23 13.86 13.15
CA ARG A 112 10.63 14.21 12.83
C ARG A 112 10.91 14.36 11.35
N LEU A 113 10.02 13.86 10.51
CA LEU A 113 10.12 13.88 9.06
C LEU A 113 9.01 14.74 8.48
N SER A 114 9.29 15.38 7.35
CA SER A 114 8.25 15.99 6.53
C SER A 114 7.33 14.91 5.95
N LEU A 115 6.13 15.34 5.54
CA LEU A 115 5.17 14.44 4.88
C LEU A 115 5.77 13.73 3.66
N VAL A 116 6.55 14.45 2.85
CA VAL A 116 7.19 13.90 1.65
C VAL A 116 8.21 12.81 2.02
N GLU A 117 9.01 13.03 3.06
CA GLU A 117 9.98 12.04 3.54
C GLU A 117 9.28 10.80 4.12
N LEU A 118 8.16 10.97 4.83
CA LEU A 118 7.36 9.84 5.34
C LEU A 118 6.75 9.01 4.22
N LEU A 119 6.21 9.67 3.19
CA LEU A 119 5.63 8.97 2.04
C LEU A 119 6.72 8.21 1.28
N ASN A 120 7.87 8.83 1.02
CA ASN A 120 8.99 8.15 0.38
C ASN A 120 9.49 6.95 1.20
N LEU A 121 9.58 7.10 2.52
CA LEU A 121 9.93 5.99 3.41
C LEU A 121 8.92 4.85 3.35
N ALA A 122 7.63 5.16 3.31
CA ALA A 122 6.57 4.15 3.18
C ALA A 122 6.69 3.39 1.86
N LEU A 123 6.85 4.11 0.74
CA LEU A 123 7.05 3.52 -0.59
C LEU A 123 8.30 2.63 -0.65
N GLU A 124 9.43 3.11 -0.12
CA GLU A 124 10.70 2.37 -0.08
C GLU A 124 10.57 1.08 0.74
N ARG A 125 9.88 1.13 1.88
CA ARG A 125 9.67 -0.06 2.70
C ARG A 125 8.77 -1.04 1.96
N THR A 126 7.60 -0.63 1.52
CA THR A 126 6.62 -1.60 1.02
C THR A 126 6.87 -2.06 -0.41
N GLY A 127 7.74 -1.36 -1.16
CA GLY A 127 7.92 -1.61 -2.59
C GLY A 127 6.61 -1.38 -3.34
N TYR A 128 5.79 -0.42 -2.87
CA TYR A 128 4.47 -0.15 -3.42
C TYR A 128 4.53 0.18 -4.91
N ASP A 129 5.56 0.91 -5.34
CA ASP A 129 5.87 1.18 -6.73
C ASP A 129 6.12 -0.09 -7.54
N ALA A 130 6.88 -1.05 -7.00
CA ALA A 130 7.11 -2.35 -7.62
C ALA A 130 5.85 -3.24 -7.63
N ALA A 131 5.02 -3.17 -6.57
CA ALA A 131 3.75 -3.89 -6.49
C ALA A 131 2.77 -3.42 -7.58
N LEU A 132 2.66 -2.11 -7.80
CA LEU A 132 1.86 -1.53 -8.88
C LEU A 132 2.34 -1.92 -10.29
N LEU A 133 3.65 -2.17 -10.47
CA LEU A 133 4.19 -2.63 -11.75
C LEU A 133 3.90 -4.11 -12.04
N ASN A 134 3.65 -4.91 -10.99
CA ASN A 134 3.46 -6.36 -11.08
C ASN A 134 1.96 -6.76 -11.12
N GLU A 135 1.07 -5.88 -10.65
CA GLU A 135 -0.34 -5.92 -11.04
C GLU A 135 -0.42 -5.56 -12.52
N PHE A 136 -0.70 -6.55 -13.37
CA PHE A 136 -0.81 -6.41 -14.82
C PHE A 136 -1.60 -5.13 -15.18
N LEU A 137 -0.88 -4.14 -15.70
CA LEU A 137 -1.43 -2.91 -16.27
C LEU A 137 -1.98 -3.18 -17.68
N GLY A 138 -2.83 -4.21 -17.82
CA GLY A 138 -3.39 -4.65 -19.12
C GLY A 138 -2.44 -5.47 -19.97
#